data_AF-A0A924AEZ5-F1
#
_entry.id   AF-A0A924AEZ5-F1
#
_cell.length_a   1.000
_cell.length_b   1.000
_cell.length_c   1.000
_cell.angle_alpha   90.00
_cell.angle_beta   90.00
_cell.angle_gamma   90.00
#
_symmetry.space_group_name_H-M   'P 1'
#
loop_
_entity.id
_entity.type
_entity.pdbx_description
1 polymer ?
#
loop_
_entity_poly.entity_id
_entity_poly.type
_entity_poly.pdbx_seq_one_letter_code
_entity_poly.pdbx_strand_id
1 'polypeptide(L)'
;MKWQESEQSSDLEDRRGMSSKGKIVGGVGIIGIIIFLINTFGGEQAKSLAPVLNQFNNQEQSISNEERNLTPQEVEEGKFINALLVYNKEVWTKIFQENGMTYVTPKLVLFTGQVETACGGASSASGPFYCPEDQKVYIDMTFFEELKSKFGAEGGDFAVAYVVAHEIGHHVQTLLGTSA
;
A
#
# COMPACT_ATOMS: atom_id res chain seq x y z
N MET A 1 -0.11 22.00 -15.08
CA MET A 1 -1.27 21.64 -14.24
C MET A 1 -1.08 22.32 -12.89
N LYS A 2 -2.07 23.05 -12.36
CA LYS A 2 -1.99 23.68 -11.02
C LYS A 2 -2.55 22.73 -9.97
N TRP A 3 -1.80 21.66 -9.67
CA TRP A 3 -2.26 20.59 -8.78
C TRP A 3 -2.43 21.04 -7.31
N GLN A 4 -1.76 22.11 -6.90
CA GLN A 4 -1.80 22.66 -5.53
C GLN A 4 -3.17 23.22 -5.13
N GLU A 5 -4.03 23.50 -6.12
CA GLU A 5 -5.39 23.99 -5.91
C GLU A 5 -6.42 22.84 -5.82
N SER A 6 -6.00 21.57 -5.92
CA SER A 6 -6.91 20.43 -5.87
C SER A 6 -7.56 20.25 -4.50
N GLU A 7 -8.85 19.95 -4.47
CA GLU A 7 -9.56 19.56 -3.25
C GLU A 7 -9.01 18.26 -2.67
N GLN A 8 -9.05 18.09 -1.35
CA GLN A 8 -8.70 16.80 -0.73
C GLN A 8 -9.79 15.77 -0.98
N SER A 9 -9.39 14.62 -1.52
CA SER A 9 -10.28 13.50 -1.79
C SER A 9 -10.42 12.61 -0.56
N SER A 10 -11.66 12.25 -0.22
CA SER A 10 -11.96 11.20 0.77
C SER A 10 -11.55 9.80 0.31
N ASP A 11 -11.25 9.64 -0.99
CA ASP A 11 -10.90 8.37 -1.61
C ASP A 11 -9.39 8.05 -1.44
N LEU A 12 -8.61 8.98 -0.87
CA LEU A 12 -7.18 8.78 -0.56
C LEU A 12 -7.00 8.23 0.87
N GLU A 13 -6.45 7.03 0.97
CA GLU A 13 -6.06 6.37 2.23
C GLU A 13 -4.53 6.43 2.39
N ASP A 14 -4.03 7.32 3.26
CA ASP A 14 -2.59 7.36 3.57
C ASP A 14 -2.28 6.33 4.67
N ARG A 15 -1.53 5.28 4.31
CA ARG A 15 -1.08 4.23 5.25
C ARG A 15 0.43 4.28 5.48
N ARG A 16 1.10 5.34 5.04
CA ARG A 16 2.54 5.53 5.25
C ARG A 16 2.80 5.81 6.72
N GLY A 17 3.92 5.28 7.22
CA GLY A 17 4.29 5.48 8.63
C GLY A 17 3.41 4.70 9.63
N MET A 18 2.34 4.06 9.18
CA MET A 18 1.62 3.06 9.94
C MET A 18 2.40 1.75 9.83
N SER A 19 3.09 1.35 10.90
CA SER A 19 3.57 -0.04 10.96
C SER A 19 2.33 -0.91 10.76
N SER A 20 2.35 -1.78 9.76
CA SER A 20 1.30 -2.74 9.50
C SER A 20 1.10 -3.53 10.78
N LYS A 21 0.11 -3.12 11.58
CA LYS A 21 -0.56 -4.03 12.49
C LYS A 21 -1.09 -5.12 11.58
N GLY A 22 -0.28 -6.16 11.41
CA GLY A 22 -0.80 -7.50 11.31
C GLY A 22 -1.83 -7.59 12.41
N LYS A 23 -3.10 -7.52 12.01
CA LYS A 23 -4.19 -8.02 12.83
C LYS A 23 -3.88 -9.51 12.99
N ILE A 24 -3.04 -9.83 13.98
CA ILE A 24 -3.01 -11.13 14.62
C ILE A 24 -4.35 -11.19 15.37
N VAL A 25 -5.41 -11.45 14.62
CA VAL A 25 -6.65 -11.97 15.18
C VAL A 25 -6.29 -13.37 15.66
N GLY A 26 -6.11 -13.49 16.97
CA GLY A 26 -6.09 -14.78 17.66
C GLY A 26 -4.80 -15.59 17.53
N GLY A 27 -3.84 -15.33 18.42
CA GLY A 27 -3.13 -16.38 19.17
C GLY A 27 -2.64 -17.65 18.45
N VAL A 28 -2.04 -17.57 17.26
CA VAL A 28 -1.32 -18.72 16.66
C VAL A 28 -0.01 -18.33 15.95
N GLY A 29 0.22 -17.05 15.67
CA GLY A 29 1.42 -16.60 14.94
C GLY A 29 2.73 -16.82 15.73
N ILE A 30 3.61 -17.65 15.17
CA ILE A 30 4.92 -18.08 15.68
C ILE A 30 4.87 -18.88 16.99
N ILE A 31 4.29 -18.37 18.08
CA ILE A 31 4.22 -19.09 19.36
C ILE A 31 3.35 -20.35 19.25
N GLY A 32 2.23 -20.27 18.53
CA GLY A 32 1.37 -21.42 18.27
C GLY A 32 2.05 -22.48 17.39
N ILE A 33 2.85 -22.04 16.41
CA ILE A 33 3.68 -22.92 15.57
C ILE A 33 4.77 -23.59 16.42
N ILE A 34 5.44 -22.85 17.30
CA ILE A 34 6.46 -23.39 18.21
C ILE A 34 5.84 -24.43 19.17
N ILE A 35 4.69 -24.14 19.78
CA ILE A 35 3.98 -25.07 20.66
C ILE A 35 3.50 -26.31 19.89
N PHE A 36 2.97 -26.12 18.67
CA PHE A 36 2.57 -27.21 17.78
C PHE A 36 3.76 -28.10 17.40
N LEU A 37 4.92 -27.51 17.08
CA LEU A 37 6.14 -28.23 16.76
C LEU A 37 6.70 -28.99 17.98
N ILE A 38 6.63 -28.41 19.19
CA ILE A 38 7.04 -29.09 20.43
C ILE A 38 6.14 -30.29 20.73
N ASN A 39 4.82 -30.15 20.56
CA ASN A 39 3.87 -31.24 20.76
C ASN A 39 3.93 -32.32 19.67
N THR A 40 4.32 -31.95 18.45
CA THR A 40 4.36 -32.89 17.30
C THR A 40 5.70 -33.63 17.19
N PHE A 41 6.83 -32.99 17.52
CA PHE A 41 8.17 -33.54 17.25
C PHE A 41 8.94 -34.06 18.48
N GLY A 42 8.33 -34.08 19.67
CA GLY A 42 8.88 -34.80 20.82
C GLY A 42 9.93 -34.01 21.63
N GLY A 43 9.67 -33.87 22.93
CA GLY A 43 10.28 -32.91 23.85
C GLY A 43 11.77 -33.01 24.19
N GLU A 44 12.56 -33.83 23.49
CA GLU A 44 14.02 -33.92 23.72
C GLU A 44 14.79 -32.78 23.00
N GLN A 45 14.26 -32.22 21.92
CA GLN A 45 14.90 -31.09 21.20
C GLN A 45 14.50 -29.70 21.72
N ALA A 46 13.57 -29.61 22.68
CA ALA A 46 13.15 -28.33 23.24
C ALA A 46 14.27 -27.58 23.99
N LYS A 47 15.26 -28.31 24.54
CA LYS A 47 16.38 -27.74 25.30
C LYS A 47 17.43 -27.05 24.41
N SER A 48 17.53 -27.38 23.12
CA SER A 48 18.47 -26.72 22.20
C SER A 48 17.91 -25.41 21.64
N LEU A 49 16.61 -25.17 21.80
CA LEU A 49 15.94 -23.93 21.40
C LEU A 49 15.93 -22.86 22.50
N ALA A 50 16.35 -23.20 23.73
CA ALA A 50 16.44 -22.24 24.84
C ALA A 50 17.34 -21.01 24.55
N PRO A 51 18.51 -21.14 23.88
CA PRO A 51 19.32 -19.98 23.49
C PRO A 51 18.65 -19.15 22.40
N VAL A 52 17.92 -19.79 21.47
CA VAL A 52 17.16 -19.12 20.40
C VAL A 52 15.99 -18.34 21.02
N LEU A 53 15.29 -18.93 22.00
CA LEU A 53 14.24 -18.25 22.75
C LEU A 53 14.78 -17.05 23.54
N ASN A 54 15.94 -17.17 24.18
CA ASN A 54 16.60 -16.06 24.88
C ASN A 54 17.13 -14.97 23.94
N GLN A 55 17.48 -15.32 22.69
CA GLN A 55 17.84 -14.34 21.68
C GLN A 55 16.62 -13.56 21.19
N PHE A 56 15.44 -14.19 21.11
CA PHE A 56 14.17 -13.50 20.88
C PHE A 56 13.71 -12.66 22.09
N ASN A 57 14.00 -13.12 23.32
CA ASN A 57 13.63 -12.39 24.55
C ASN A 57 14.51 -11.16 24.83
N ASN A 58 15.74 -11.13 24.29
CA ASN A 58 16.64 -9.96 24.33
C ASN A 58 16.51 -9.05 23.10
N GLN A 59 15.62 -9.39 22.16
CA GLN A 59 15.12 -8.53 21.10
C GLN A 59 13.70 -8.02 21.42
N GLU A 60 13.43 -7.68 22.68
CA GLU A 60 12.51 -6.57 22.97
C GLU A 60 13.19 -5.24 22.62
N GLN A 61 13.60 -5.08 21.36
CA GLN A 61 13.60 -3.75 20.78
C GLN A 61 12.14 -3.38 20.66
N SER A 62 11.72 -2.48 21.56
CA SER A 62 10.49 -1.72 21.50
C SER A 62 10.07 -1.46 20.06
N ILE A 63 9.15 -2.28 19.53
CA ILE A 63 8.35 -1.90 18.37
C ILE A 63 7.39 -0.85 18.91
N SER A 64 7.83 0.40 18.94
CA SER A 64 6.96 1.52 19.21
C SER A 64 5.85 1.49 18.15
N ASN A 65 4.61 1.36 18.61
CA ASN A 65 3.43 1.70 17.83
C ASN A 65 3.37 3.23 17.69
N GLU A 66 4.39 3.81 17.05
CA GLU A 66 4.35 5.21 16.68
C GLU A 66 4.07 5.26 15.19
N GLU A 67 2.86 5.71 14.87
CA GLU A 67 2.59 6.38 13.61
C GLU A 67 3.64 7.49 13.48
N ARG A 68 4.64 7.27 12.62
CA ARG A 68 5.66 8.30 12.44
C ARG A 68 5.00 9.49 11.78
N ASN A 69 5.36 10.70 12.23
CA ASN A 69 4.95 11.89 11.51
C ASN A 69 5.55 11.87 10.10
N LEU A 70 4.74 12.20 9.11
CA LEU A 70 5.21 12.39 7.74
C LEU A 70 6.11 13.62 7.66
N THR A 71 7.16 13.52 6.87
CA THR A 71 8.02 14.66 6.54
C THR A 71 7.26 15.67 5.68
N PRO A 72 7.67 16.95 5.64
CA PRO A 72 7.05 17.95 4.77
C PRO A 72 7.02 17.54 3.29
N GLN A 73 8.07 16.84 2.83
CA GLN A 73 8.14 16.31 1.47
C GLN A 73 7.07 15.24 1.23
N GLU A 74 6.92 14.26 2.12
CA GLU A 74 5.92 13.20 1.98
C GLU A 74 4.49 13.73 1.99
N VAL A 75 4.24 14.81 2.76
CA VAL A 75 2.97 15.53 2.75
C VAL A 75 2.72 16.19 1.39
N GLU A 76 3.75 16.81 0.80
CA GLU A 76 3.66 17.42 -0.53
C GLU A 76 3.39 16.38 -1.62
N GLU A 77 4.10 15.25 -1.58
CA GLU A 77 3.91 14.13 -2.52
C GLU A 77 2.51 13.52 -2.39
N GLY A 78 2.00 13.38 -1.17
CA GLY A 78 0.63 12.93 -0.93
C GLY A 78 -0.41 13.88 -1.53
N LYS A 79 -0.18 15.20 -1.45
CA LYS A 79 -1.05 16.20 -2.11
C LYS A 79 -0.96 16.11 -3.63
N PHE A 80 0.22 15.85 -4.19
CA PHE A 80 0.36 15.66 -5.63
C PHE A 80 -0.43 14.43 -6.11
N ILE A 81 -0.31 13.29 -5.41
CA ILE A 81 -1.07 12.09 -5.75
C ILE A 81 -2.58 12.29 -5.55
N ASN A 82 -2.97 13.01 -4.49
CA ASN A 82 -4.37 13.41 -4.30
C ASN A 82 -4.92 14.16 -5.53
N ALA A 83 -4.17 15.13 -6.04
CA ALA A 83 -4.58 15.89 -7.22
C ALA A 83 -4.75 14.98 -8.44
N LEU A 84 -3.81 14.04 -8.64
CA LEU A 84 -3.91 13.05 -9.72
C LEU A 84 -5.17 12.19 -9.61
N LEU A 85 -5.54 11.76 -8.39
CA LEU A 85 -6.78 11.03 -8.14
C LEU A 85 -8.02 11.86 -8.49
N VAL A 86 -8.05 13.13 -8.07
CA VAL A 86 -9.15 14.06 -8.37
C VAL A 86 -9.30 14.28 -9.88
N TYR A 87 -8.20 14.57 -10.59
CA TYR A 87 -8.26 14.77 -12.04
C TYR A 87 -8.69 13.51 -12.79
N ASN A 88 -8.21 12.33 -12.40
CA ASN A 88 -8.65 11.08 -13.01
C ASN A 88 -10.14 10.83 -12.75
N LYS A 89 -10.62 11.11 -11.54
CA LYS A 89 -12.04 11.02 -11.19
C LYS A 89 -12.89 11.92 -12.08
N GLU A 90 -12.51 13.18 -12.27
CA GLU A 90 -13.25 14.12 -13.13
C GLU A 90 -13.31 13.62 -14.58
N VAL A 91 -12.16 13.22 -15.14
CA VAL A 91 -12.05 12.73 -16.53
C VAL A 91 -12.92 11.48 -16.73
N TRP A 92 -12.76 10.47 -15.89
CA TRP A 92 -13.49 9.21 -16.05
C TRP A 92 -14.97 9.33 -15.72
N THR A 93 -15.35 10.17 -14.74
CA THR A 93 -16.76 10.47 -14.46
C THR A 93 -17.44 11.04 -15.70
N LYS A 94 -16.81 12.03 -16.34
CA LYS A 94 -17.32 12.61 -17.58
C LYS A 94 -17.45 11.56 -18.69
N ILE A 95 -16.39 10.79 -18.96
CA ILE A 95 -16.38 9.78 -20.03
C ILE A 95 -17.45 8.72 -19.80
N PHE A 96 -17.60 8.19 -18.58
CA PHE A 96 -18.62 7.21 -18.27
C PHE A 96 -20.02 7.79 -18.45
N GLN A 97 -20.26 9.03 -17.98
CA GLN A 97 -21.52 9.71 -18.14
C GLN A 97 -21.89 9.92 -19.63
N GLU A 98 -20.93 10.31 -20.46
CA GLU A 98 -21.11 10.44 -21.92
C GLU A 98 -21.48 9.11 -22.60
N ASN A 99 -21.13 7.98 -21.99
CA ASN A 99 -21.45 6.63 -22.47
C ASN A 99 -22.63 5.98 -21.73
N GLY A 100 -23.40 6.75 -20.94
CA GLY A 100 -24.57 6.24 -20.21
C GLY A 100 -24.22 5.28 -19.05
N MET A 101 -22.99 5.32 -18.56
CA MET A 101 -22.49 4.51 -17.45
C MET A 101 -22.22 5.38 -16.22
N THR A 102 -22.06 4.75 -15.05
CA THR A 102 -21.64 5.42 -13.81
C THR A 102 -20.22 5.03 -13.46
N TYR A 103 -19.33 6.02 -13.35
CA TYR A 103 -17.98 5.78 -12.85
C TYR A 103 -18.00 5.66 -11.33
N VAL A 104 -17.35 4.62 -10.82
CA VAL A 104 -17.05 4.48 -9.39
C VAL A 104 -15.59 4.85 -9.22
N THR A 105 -15.28 5.74 -8.28
CA THR A 105 -13.88 6.13 -8.04
C THR A 105 -13.20 5.04 -7.20
N PRO A 106 -12.00 4.56 -7.57
CA PRO A 106 -11.27 3.62 -6.74
C PRO A 106 -10.72 4.35 -5.53
N LYS A 107 -10.53 3.62 -4.44
CA LYS A 107 -9.72 4.15 -3.35
C LYS A 107 -8.24 4.06 -3.72
N LEU A 108 -7.48 5.09 -3.38
CA LEU A 108 -6.03 5.10 -3.58
C LEU A 108 -5.34 4.99 -2.23
N VAL A 109 -4.47 4.01 -2.08
CA VAL A 109 -3.73 3.71 -0.85
C VAL A 109 -2.26 4.09 -1.03
N LEU A 110 -1.77 5.02 -0.22
CA LEU A 110 -0.33 5.31 -0.14
C LEU A 110 0.31 4.39 0.88
N PHE A 111 1.40 3.71 0.53
CA PHE A 111 2.10 2.83 1.47
C PHE A 111 3.62 2.86 1.28
N THR A 112 4.32 2.21 2.22
CA THR A 112 5.78 2.04 2.19
C THR A 112 6.13 0.68 2.80
N GLY A 113 7.03 -0.08 2.18
CA GLY A 113 7.51 -1.37 2.67
C GLY A 113 6.59 -2.53 2.30
N GLN A 114 5.50 -2.72 3.05
CA GLN A 114 4.58 -3.86 2.88
C GLN A 114 3.13 -3.42 3.06
N VAL A 115 2.22 -4.01 2.29
CA VAL A 115 0.79 -3.75 2.36
C VAL A 115 -0.02 -5.04 2.19
N GLU A 116 -1.02 -5.21 3.04
CA GLU A 116 -2.00 -6.29 2.92
C GLU A 116 -3.19 -5.81 2.07
N THR A 117 -3.59 -6.63 1.11
CA THR A 117 -4.68 -6.34 0.17
C THR A 117 -5.63 -7.53 0.07
N ALA A 118 -6.80 -7.34 -0.54
CA ALA A 118 -7.69 -8.48 -0.81
C ALA A 118 -7.12 -9.48 -1.84
N CYS A 119 -6.15 -9.05 -2.66
CA CYS A 119 -5.41 -9.89 -3.60
C CYS A 119 -4.22 -10.64 -2.96
N GLY A 120 -3.97 -10.44 -1.65
CA GLY A 120 -2.84 -10.99 -0.91
C GLY A 120 -1.88 -9.92 -0.40
N GLY A 121 -0.79 -10.36 0.27
CA GLY A 121 0.28 -9.47 0.73
C GLY A 121 1.18 -9.03 -0.41
N ALA A 122 1.46 -7.73 -0.49
CA ALA A 122 2.35 -7.11 -1.47
C ALA A 122 3.47 -6.32 -0.76
N SER A 123 4.57 -6.09 -1.47
CA SER A 123 5.71 -5.31 -0.97
C SER A 123 6.11 -4.22 -1.95
N SER A 124 6.84 -3.21 -1.50
CA SER A 124 7.38 -2.14 -2.35
C SER A 124 8.22 -2.66 -3.53
N ALA A 125 8.76 -3.89 -3.44
CA ALA A 125 9.48 -4.52 -4.55
C ALA A 125 8.59 -4.82 -5.77
N SER A 126 7.26 -4.82 -5.62
CA SER A 126 6.28 -5.04 -6.68
C SER A 126 5.90 -3.76 -7.43
N GLY A 127 6.27 -2.57 -6.92
CA GLY A 127 5.84 -1.29 -7.45
C GLY A 127 4.36 -0.98 -7.20
N PRO A 128 3.81 0.11 -7.79
CA PRO A 128 2.39 0.43 -7.76
C PRO A 128 1.55 -0.64 -8.47
N PHE A 129 0.32 -0.85 -8.00
CA PHE A 129 -0.59 -1.84 -8.58
C PHE A 129 -2.06 -1.56 -8.26
N TYR A 130 -2.97 -2.17 -9.03
CA TYR A 130 -4.41 -2.23 -8.74
C TYR A 130 -4.85 -3.62 -8.29
N CYS A 131 -5.69 -3.71 -7.25
CA CYS A 131 -6.30 -4.96 -6.81
C CYS A 131 -7.81 -4.99 -7.13
N PRO A 132 -8.29 -5.89 -8.01
CA PRO A 132 -9.71 -5.97 -8.37
C PRO A 132 -10.62 -6.44 -7.21
N GLU A 133 -10.11 -7.25 -6.28
CA GLU A 133 -10.89 -7.82 -5.17
C GLU A 133 -11.33 -6.78 -4.14
N ASP A 134 -10.54 -5.73 -3.92
CA ASP A 134 -10.92 -4.58 -3.06
C ASP A 134 -11.14 -3.28 -3.82
N GLN A 135 -10.98 -3.29 -5.15
CA GLN A 135 -11.08 -2.16 -6.06
C GLN A 135 -10.22 -0.96 -5.63
N LYS A 136 -9.01 -1.23 -5.12
CA LYS A 136 -8.07 -0.20 -4.68
C LYS A 136 -6.83 -0.13 -5.57
N VAL A 137 -6.35 1.11 -5.73
CA VAL A 137 -5.04 1.41 -6.30
C VAL A 137 -4.05 1.57 -5.15
N TYR A 138 -2.93 0.88 -5.22
CA TYR A 138 -1.88 0.91 -4.21
C TYR A 138 -0.65 1.59 -4.80
N ILE A 139 -0.23 2.71 -4.23
CA ILE A 139 0.93 3.47 -4.66
C ILE A 139 2.04 3.33 -3.61
N ASP A 140 3.13 2.69 -4.01
CA ASP A 140 4.35 2.63 -3.22
C ASP A 140 5.13 3.94 -3.36
N MET A 141 5.37 4.61 -2.24
CA MET A 141 6.12 5.87 -2.27
C MET A 141 7.62 5.68 -2.48
N THR A 142 8.19 4.50 -2.20
CA THR A 142 9.63 4.29 -2.49
C THR A 142 9.90 4.31 -3.99
N PHE A 143 8.98 3.77 -4.78
CA PHE A 143 9.01 3.88 -6.24
C PHE A 143 8.92 5.33 -6.74
N PHE A 144 8.11 6.16 -6.09
CA PHE A 144 7.99 7.59 -6.43
C PHE A 144 9.33 8.32 -6.25
N GLU A 145 10.00 8.09 -5.12
CA GLU A 145 11.33 8.65 -4.84
C GLU A 145 12.36 8.19 -5.89
N GLU A 146 12.32 6.91 -6.27
CA GLU A 146 13.19 6.34 -7.30
C GLU A 146 12.99 7.03 -8.66
N LEU A 147 11.74 7.25 -9.08
CA LEU A 147 11.43 7.94 -10.33
C LEU A 147 11.94 9.39 -10.32
N LYS A 148 11.73 10.12 -9.22
CA LYS A 148 12.24 11.49 -9.08
C LYS A 148 13.76 11.54 -9.08
N SER A 149 14.41 10.58 -8.42
CA SER A 149 15.87 10.47 -8.39
C SER A 149 16.44 10.23 -9.79
N LYS A 150 15.80 9.36 -10.59
CA LYS A 150 16.27 8.99 -11.92
C LYS A 150 15.98 10.03 -13.00
N PHE A 151 14.82 10.69 -12.95
CA PHE A 151 14.32 11.56 -14.02
C PHE A 151 14.27 13.05 -13.65
N GLY A 152 14.71 13.41 -12.44
CA GLY A 152 14.57 14.76 -11.90
C GLY A 152 13.12 15.12 -11.56
N ALA A 153 12.90 16.33 -11.05
CA ALA A 153 11.58 16.75 -10.55
C ALA A 153 10.50 16.74 -11.67
N GLU A 154 10.76 17.39 -12.81
CA GLU A 154 9.78 17.49 -13.90
C GLU A 154 9.53 16.14 -14.59
N GLY A 155 10.59 15.36 -14.85
CA GLY A 155 10.47 14.04 -15.46
C GLY A 155 9.85 13.01 -14.52
N GLY A 156 10.15 13.11 -13.23
CA GLY A 156 9.57 12.27 -12.18
C GLY A 156 8.09 12.53 -11.97
N ASP A 157 7.64 13.79 -11.94
CA ASP A 157 6.22 14.13 -11.78
C ASP A 157 5.37 13.57 -12.94
N PHE A 158 5.87 13.64 -14.18
CA PHE A 158 5.19 13.01 -15.32
C PHE A 158 5.16 11.48 -15.21
N ALA A 159 6.29 10.86 -14.85
CA ALA A 159 6.38 9.41 -14.70
C ALA A 159 5.41 8.88 -13.64
N VAL A 160 5.29 9.58 -12.51
CA VAL A 160 4.32 9.27 -11.46
C VAL A 160 2.89 9.42 -12.00
N ALA A 161 2.58 10.54 -12.65
CA ALA A 161 1.24 10.78 -13.18
C ALA A 161 0.82 9.69 -14.17
N TYR A 162 1.75 9.25 -15.02
CA TYR A 162 1.55 8.15 -15.95
C TYR A 162 1.24 6.83 -15.23
N VAL A 163 2.02 6.48 -14.20
CA VAL A 163 1.82 5.23 -13.44
C VAL A 163 0.50 5.26 -12.66
N VAL A 164 0.14 6.37 -12.00
CA VAL A 164 -1.15 6.49 -11.32
C VAL A 164 -2.31 6.33 -12.32
N ALA A 165 -2.21 6.94 -13.50
CA ALA A 165 -3.21 6.78 -14.55
C ALA A 165 -3.27 5.34 -15.09
N HIS A 166 -2.13 4.64 -15.18
CA HIS A 166 -2.06 3.23 -15.57
C HIS A 166 -2.86 2.35 -14.61
N GLU A 167 -2.63 2.49 -13.30
CA GLU A 167 -3.35 1.70 -12.28
C GLU A 167 -4.85 2.01 -12.24
N ILE A 168 -5.23 3.27 -12.44
CA ILE A 168 -6.65 3.65 -12.59
C ILE A 168 -7.24 3.05 -13.88
N GLY A 169 -6.43 2.87 -14.93
CA GLY A 169 -6.81 2.15 -16.14
C GLY A 169 -7.25 0.71 -15.86
N HIS A 170 -6.54 0.00 -14.98
CA HIS A 170 -6.94 -1.34 -14.53
C HIS A 170 -8.27 -1.33 -13.75
N HIS A 171 -8.50 -0.28 -12.95
CA HIS A 171 -9.81 -0.09 -12.32
C HIS A 171 -10.93 0.10 -13.35
N VAL A 172 -10.70 0.93 -14.36
CA VAL A 172 -11.65 1.14 -15.46
C VAL A 172 -11.93 -0.17 -16.21
N GLN A 173 -10.91 -0.96 -16.51
CA GLN A 173 -11.09 -2.29 -17.11
C GLN A 173 -11.98 -3.19 -16.24
N THR A 174 -11.82 -3.13 -14.92
CA THR A 174 -12.64 -3.88 -13.96
C THR A 174 -14.09 -3.43 -14.01
N LEU A 175 -14.36 -2.12 -14.02
CA LEU A 175 -15.72 -1.58 -14.13
C LEU A 175 -16.39 -1.95 -15.46
N LEU A 176 -15.60 -2.08 -16.53
CA LEU A 176 -16.09 -2.47 -17.86
C LEU A 176 -16.18 -3.99 -18.06
N GLY A 177 -15.69 -4.80 -17.10
CA GLY A 177 -15.64 -6.26 -17.23
C GLY A 177 -14.67 -6.74 -18.30
N THR A 178 -13.60 -5.99 -18.57
CA THR A 178 -12.56 -6.30 -19.58
C THR A 178 -11.22 -6.68 -18.97
N SER A 179 -11.14 -6.77 -17.63
CA SER A 179 -9.99 -7.36 -16.94
C SER A 179 -9.82 -8.81 -17.37
N ALA A 180 -8.62 -9.16 -17.84
CA ALA A 180 -8.25 -10.51 -18.29
C ALA A 180 -7.95 -11.44 -17.11
#